data_AF-A0A1F4QDF3-F1
#
_entry.id   AF-A0A1F4QDF3-F1
#
_cell.length_a   1.000
_cell.length_b   1.000
_cell.length_c   1.000
_cell.angle_alpha   90.00
_cell.angle_beta   90.00
_cell.angle_gamma   90.00
#
_symmetry.space_group_name_H-M   'P 1'
#
loop_
_entity.id
_entity.type
_entity.pdbx_description
1 polymer ?
#
loop_
_entity_poly.entity_id
_entity_poly.type
_entity_poly.pdbx_seq_one_letter_code
_entity_poly.pdbx_strand_id
1 'polypeptide(L)'
;MRDFRLSVVPLTAMAVAFGWSFLTAEPQANLTPYPLPAQEMASTWQQNAGQTLGLQPALVERAMTEREWEAHQKKMRVMRPEERDLYQQAVRSRVLRQAQG
;
A
#
# COMPACT_ATOMS: atom_id res chain seq x y z
N MET A 1 26.22 7.54 57.62
CA MET A 1 25.17 7.03 56.72
C MET A 1 25.76 7.00 55.32
N ARG A 2 25.64 5.85 54.66
CA ARG A 2 26.56 5.35 53.63
C ARG A 2 26.28 5.91 52.24
N ASP A 3 27.39 6.12 51.56
CA ASP A 3 27.66 6.62 50.22
C ASP A 3 26.95 5.86 49.09
N PHE A 4 26.59 6.63 48.06
CA PHE A 4 26.09 6.19 46.76
C PHE A 4 27.12 5.31 46.06
N ARG A 5 26.78 4.04 45.83
CA ARG A 5 27.57 3.13 44.99
C ARG A 5 27.07 3.13 43.56
N LEU A 6 27.92 3.62 42.66
CA LEU A 6 27.91 3.25 41.24
C LEU A 6 27.88 1.72 41.10
N SER A 7 27.04 1.20 40.22
CA SER A 7 27.16 -0.17 39.71
C SER A 7 27.22 -0.13 38.20
N VAL A 8 28.40 -0.53 37.72
CA VAL A 8 28.82 -0.71 36.33
C VAL A 8 28.10 -1.93 35.75
N VAL A 9 27.48 -1.80 34.57
CA VAL A 9 26.90 -2.91 33.82
C VAL A 9 27.94 -3.40 32.80
N PRO A 10 28.40 -4.66 32.84
CA PRO A 10 29.27 -5.20 31.80
C PRO A 10 28.46 -5.72 30.60
N LEU A 11 28.86 -5.27 29.40
CA LEU A 11 28.44 -5.77 28.10
C LEU A 11 28.87 -7.23 27.91
N THR A 12 27.92 -8.15 27.79
CA THR A 12 28.15 -9.53 27.33
C THR A 12 28.01 -9.61 25.81
N ALA A 13 29.14 -9.85 25.14
CA ALA A 13 29.21 -10.35 23.78
C ALA A 13 28.88 -11.86 23.77
N MET A 14 28.05 -12.31 22.83
CA MET A 14 27.97 -13.73 22.45
C MET A 14 28.05 -13.85 20.94
N ALA A 15 29.19 -14.36 20.48
CA ALA A 15 29.34 -14.95 19.15
C ALA A 15 28.81 -16.38 19.20
N VAL A 16 28.06 -16.79 18.18
CA VAL A 16 27.67 -18.18 17.98
C VAL A 16 27.96 -18.54 16.53
N ALA A 17 29.05 -19.29 16.35
CA ALA A 17 29.32 -20.03 15.12
C ALA A 17 28.62 -21.40 15.23
N PHE A 18 27.81 -21.75 14.24
CA PHE A 18 27.31 -23.10 14.04
C PHE A 18 27.38 -23.41 12.54
N GLY A 19 28.27 -24.35 12.18
CA GLY A 19 28.33 -24.95 10.85
C GLY A 19 27.66 -26.33 10.88
N TRP A 20 27.07 -26.76 9.75
CA TRP A 20 26.73 -28.14 9.47
C TRP A 20 26.95 -28.42 7.98
N SER A 21 27.68 -29.50 7.71
CA SER A 21 28.02 -30.05 6.41
C SER A 21 26.85 -30.81 5.77
N PHE A 22 26.96 -31.03 4.45
CA PHE A 22 26.72 -32.27 3.70
C PHE A 22 25.76 -32.20 2.49
N LEU A 23 26.28 -32.80 1.41
CA LEU A 23 25.61 -33.53 0.32
C LEU A 23 24.98 -32.75 -0.84
N THR A 24 25.71 -32.81 -1.96
CA THR A 24 25.27 -32.80 -3.35
C THR A 24 23.94 -33.51 -3.57
N ALA A 25 22.95 -32.83 -4.16
CA ALA A 25 21.79 -33.44 -4.80
C ALA A 25 21.36 -32.61 -6.03
N GLU A 26 21.56 -33.22 -7.20
CA GLU A 26 20.94 -33.06 -8.53
C GLU A 26 20.58 -31.67 -9.12
N PRO A 27 20.91 -31.44 -10.41
CA PRO A 27 20.46 -30.25 -11.16
C PRO A 27 19.00 -30.45 -11.57
N GLN A 28 18.06 -30.10 -10.68
CA GLN A 28 16.65 -30.13 -11.03
C GLN A 28 16.28 -28.95 -11.92
N ALA A 29 16.08 -29.30 -13.19
CA ALA A 29 14.99 -28.85 -14.05
C ALA A 29 14.75 -27.33 -14.10
N ASN A 30 15.11 -26.77 -15.25
CA ASN A 30 14.50 -25.61 -15.88
C ASN A 30 12.97 -25.64 -15.75
N LEU A 31 12.45 -25.10 -14.65
CA LEU A 31 11.08 -24.67 -14.50
C LEU A 31 11.12 -23.17 -14.77
N THR A 32 10.84 -22.82 -16.02
CA THR A 32 10.49 -21.48 -16.44
C THR A 32 9.64 -20.81 -15.35
N PRO A 33 10.01 -19.62 -14.84
CA PRO A 33 9.17 -18.92 -13.90
C PRO A 33 7.83 -18.69 -14.60
N TYR A 34 6.78 -19.39 -14.15
CA TYR A 34 5.42 -18.95 -14.43
C TYR A 34 5.36 -17.51 -13.92
N PRO A 35 5.10 -16.50 -14.78
CA PRO A 35 4.82 -15.19 -14.25
C PRO A 35 3.56 -15.36 -13.39
N LEU A 36 3.73 -15.20 -12.07
CA LEU A 36 2.62 -14.96 -11.16
C LEU A 36 1.71 -13.94 -11.86
N PRO A 37 0.38 -14.14 -11.89
CA PRO A 37 -0.52 -13.13 -12.46
C PRO A 37 -0.14 -11.82 -11.80
N ALA A 38 0.25 -10.84 -12.60
CA ALA A 38 0.72 -9.55 -12.13
C ALA A 38 -0.23 -9.14 -11.02
N GLN A 39 0.27 -9.07 -9.78
CA GLN A 39 -0.43 -8.32 -8.76
C GLN A 39 -0.55 -6.94 -9.41
N GLU A 40 -1.75 -6.64 -9.91
CA GLU A 40 -2.09 -5.33 -10.42
C GLU A 40 -1.68 -4.39 -9.31
N MET A 41 -0.52 -3.76 -9.51
CA MET A 41 -0.08 -2.67 -8.67
C MET A 41 -1.16 -1.63 -8.91
N ALA A 42 -2.20 -1.66 -8.06
CA ALA A 42 -3.36 -0.79 -8.17
C ALA A 42 -2.81 0.59 -8.50
N SER A 43 -3.08 1.05 -9.73
CA SER A 43 -2.30 2.13 -10.29
C SER A 43 -2.38 3.32 -9.32
N THR A 44 -1.33 4.13 -9.29
CA THR A 44 -1.18 5.16 -8.24
C THR A 44 -2.38 6.11 -8.19
N TRP A 45 -3.10 6.28 -9.31
CA TRP A 45 -4.31 7.08 -9.37
C TRP A 45 -5.51 6.45 -8.61
N GLN A 46 -5.72 5.13 -8.66
CA GLN A 46 -6.81 4.45 -7.91
C GLN A 46 -6.61 4.63 -6.41
N GLN A 47 -5.35 4.54 -5.95
CA GLN A 47 -5.00 4.75 -4.55
C GLN A 47 -5.29 6.20 -4.12
N ASN A 48 -4.87 7.18 -4.92
CA ASN A 48 -5.12 8.60 -4.67
C ASN A 48 -6.63 8.93 -4.69
N ALA A 49 -7.37 8.33 -5.62
CA ALA A 49 -8.80 8.50 -5.75
C ALA A 49 -9.55 7.88 -4.57
N GLY A 50 -9.16 6.67 -4.16
CA GLY A 50 -9.68 6.01 -2.97
C GLY A 50 -9.45 6.84 -1.70
N GLN A 51 -8.23 7.36 -1.51
CA GLN A 51 -7.92 8.22 -0.36
C GLN A 51 -8.75 9.52 -0.36
N THR A 52 -8.87 10.18 -1.53
CA THR A 52 -9.60 11.45 -1.64
C THR A 52 -11.10 11.27 -1.42
N LEU A 53 -11.69 10.18 -1.92
CA LEU A 53 -13.13 9.91 -1.82
C LEU A 53 -13.51 9.11 -0.57
N GLY A 54 -12.53 8.66 0.22
CA GLY A 54 -12.76 7.78 1.36
C GLY A 54 -13.35 6.42 0.94
N LEU A 55 -12.85 5.86 -0.16
CA LEU A 55 -13.28 4.60 -0.76
C LEU A 55 -12.11 3.64 -0.93
N GLN A 56 -12.40 2.33 -1.01
CA GLN A 56 -11.36 1.35 -1.35
C GLN A 56 -10.93 1.50 -2.82
N PRO A 57 -9.62 1.41 -3.14
CA PRO A 57 -9.14 1.55 -4.52
C PRO A 57 -9.81 0.60 -5.51
N ALA A 58 -10.10 -0.64 -5.10
CA ALA A 58 -10.80 -1.63 -5.92
C ALA A 58 -12.24 -1.23 -6.29
N LEU A 59 -12.94 -0.46 -5.43
CA LEU A 59 -14.27 0.07 -5.76
C LEU A 59 -14.17 1.20 -6.77
N VAL A 60 -13.13 2.03 -6.65
CA VAL A 60 -12.89 3.13 -7.60
C VAL A 60 -12.56 2.60 -8.97
N GLU A 61 -11.69 1.59 -9.07
CA GLU A 61 -11.33 0.94 -10.34
C GLU A 61 -12.54 0.38 -11.09
N ARG A 62 -13.49 -0.22 -10.37
CA ARG A 62 -14.69 -0.81 -10.97
C ARG A 62 -15.72 0.21 -11.42
N ALA A 63 -15.74 1.38 -10.79
CA ALA A 63 -16.79 2.38 -10.97
C ALA A 63 -16.33 3.67 -11.68
N MET A 64 -15.03 3.89 -11.81
CA MET A 64 -14.44 5.11 -12.37
C MET A 64 -13.19 4.78 -13.17
N THR A 65 -12.97 5.55 -14.25
CA THR A 65 -11.74 5.47 -15.05
C THR A 65 -10.70 6.52 -14.63
N GLU A 66 -9.43 6.31 -15.01
CA GLU A 66 -8.35 7.28 -14.81
C GLU A 66 -8.68 8.66 -15.40
N ARG A 67 -9.29 8.71 -16.60
CA ARG A 67 -9.71 9.96 -17.24
C ARG A 67 -10.78 10.70 -16.45
N GLU A 68 -11.74 9.98 -15.86
CA GLU A 68 -12.76 10.58 -15.00
C GLU A 68 -12.13 11.12 -13.70
N TRP A 69 -11.13 10.43 -13.17
CA TRP A 69 -10.36 10.89 -12.02
C TRP A 69 -9.56 12.17 -12.33
N GLU A 70 -8.89 12.23 -13.47
CA GLU A 70 -8.21 13.46 -13.92
C GLU A 70 -9.18 14.62 -14.13
N ALA A 71 -10.35 14.35 -14.71
CA ALA A 71 -11.40 15.36 -14.89
C ALA A 71 -11.92 15.86 -13.53
N HIS A 72 -12.09 14.95 -12.56
CA HIS A 72 -12.42 15.31 -11.17
C HIS A 72 -11.35 16.23 -10.57
N GLN A 73 -10.07 15.88 -10.70
CA GLN A 73 -8.95 16.68 -10.19
C GLN A 73 -8.91 18.08 -10.82
N LYS A 74 -9.10 18.18 -12.14
CA LYS A 74 -9.17 19.48 -12.84
C LYS A 74 -10.35 20.31 -12.33
N LYS A 75 -11.52 19.70 -12.18
CA LYS A 75 -12.73 20.38 -11.68
C LYS A 75 -12.56 20.86 -10.25
N MET A 76 -11.94 20.07 -9.38
CA MET A 76 -11.64 20.45 -7.99
C MET A 76 -10.73 21.67 -7.89
N ARG A 77 -9.75 21.82 -8.80
CA ARG A 77 -8.83 22.97 -8.80
C ARG A 77 -9.54 24.30 -9.12
N VAL A 78 -10.50 24.27 -10.03
CA VAL A 78 -11.24 25.48 -10.46
C VAL A 78 -12.48 25.76 -9.60
N MET A 79 -12.96 24.76 -8.87
CA MET A 79 -14.13 24.86 -7.99
C MET A 79 -13.80 25.58 -6.69
N ARG A 80 -14.75 26.40 -6.23
CA ARG A 80 -14.63 27.14 -4.96
C ARG A 80 -14.63 26.17 -3.78
N PRO A 81 -13.91 26.47 -2.67
CA PRO A 81 -13.82 25.58 -1.51
C PRO A 81 -15.18 25.14 -0.96
N GLU A 82 -16.14 26.06 -0.90
CA GLU A 82 -17.50 25.83 -0.43
C GLU A 82 -18.31 24.82 -1.27
N GLU A 83 -18.00 24.70 -2.57
CA GLU A 83 -18.67 23.78 -3.49
C GLU A 83 -17.97 22.41 -3.57
N ARG A 84 -16.72 22.32 -3.12
CA ARG A 84 -15.89 21.11 -3.22
C ARG A 84 -16.47 19.95 -2.43
N ASP A 85 -16.93 20.20 -1.21
CA ASP A 85 -17.46 19.14 -0.35
C ASP A 85 -18.74 18.53 -0.94
N LEU A 86 -19.66 19.36 -1.40
CA LEU A 86 -20.89 18.93 -2.07
C LEU A 86 -20.57 18.12 -3.34
N TYR A 87 -19.62 18.60 -4.14
CA TYR A 87 -19.20 17.90 -5.35
C TYR A 87 -18.51 16.56 -5.05
N GLN A 88 -17.62 16.50 -4.06
CA GLN A 88 -16.96 15.26 -3.65
C GLN A 88 -17.97 14.24 -3.13
N GLN A 89 -18.94 14.65 -2.32
CA GLN A 89 -20.01 13.76 -1.86
C GLN A 89 -20.85 13.23 -3.02
N ALA A 90 -21.17 14.07 -4.00
CA ALA A 90 -21.90 13.65 -5.20
C ALA A 90 -21.10 12.61 -6.01
N VAL A 91 -19.80 12.86 -6.22
CA VAL A 91 -18.91 11.93 -6.93
C VAL A 91 -18.79 10.61 -6.16
N ARG A 92 -18.55 10.65 -4.84
CA ARG A 92 -18.47 9.46 -3.99
C ARG A 92 -19.74 8.61 -4.09
N SER A 93 -20.90 9.26 -4.00
CA SER A 93 -22.21 8.59 -4.10
C SER A 93 -22.41 7.93 -5.46
N ARG A 94 -21.99 8.59 -6.54
CA ARG A 94 -22.02 8.04 -7.89
C ARG A 94 -21.12 6.80 -8.01
N VAL A 95 -19.90 6.88 -7.49
CA VAL A 95 -18.94 5.76 -7.51
C VAL A 95 -19.50 4.56 -6.77
N LEU A 96 -20.05 4.76 -5.58
CA LEU A 96 -20.68 3.69 -4.80
C LEU A 96 -21.87 3.07 -5.54
N ARG A 97 -22.71 3.88 -6.18
CA ARG A 97 -23.84 3.37 -6.98
C ARG A 97 -23.36 2.56 -8.18
N GLN A 98 -22.33 3.02 -8.89
CA GLN A 98 -21.76 2.30 -10.03
C GLN A 98 -21.05 1.01 -9.62
N ALA A 99 -20.43 0.97 -8.43
CA ALA A 99 -19.75 -0.24 -7.94
C ALA A 99 -20.72 -1.32 -7.43
N GLN A 100 -21.96 -0.96 -7.10
CA GLN A 100 -23.02 -1.86 -6.61
C GLN A 100 -23.88 -2.46 -7.73
N GLY A 101 -23.86 -1.87 -8.93
CA GLY A 101 -24.57 -2.37 -10.12
C GLY A 101 -23.69 -3.28 -10.96
#